data_AF-A0A1W9UYV0-F1
#
_entry.id   AF-A0A1W9UYV0-F1
#
_cell.length_a   1.000
_cell.length_b   1.000
_cell.length_c   1.000
_cell.angle_alpha   90.00
_cell.angle_beta   90.00
_cell.angle_gamma   90.00
#
_symmetry.space_group_name_H-M   'P 1'
#
loop_
_entity.id
_entity.type
_entity.pdbx_description
1 polymer ?
#
loop_
_entity_poly.entity_id
_entity_poly.type
_entity_poly.pdbx_seq_one_letter_code
_entity_poly.pdbx_strand_id
1 'polypeptide(L)'
;MYQEHTIAVVVPAYKEELLISRVIETMPAIVDWIVVVDDASGDDTAKIVRNAITPGGRLILLEHAVNQGVGGAIASGYTKGNRLFTGDAWNQIPKVRYLGNSAMSLLTKIASGYWHVADSQSGYTAINSKALETINWDKMYKRYGQPNDLLVRLNIHNFRVRDVPVTPIYNIGEISGVRPLRMIPRLSWLLLKLFIYRMWQKYVIRDFHPLLFFYIMAFFLLIVSVPLGLRVFYKWWLEGVIPAINALAWMSSVIAGLQSLFFAMWFDMEYNRELR
;
A
#
# COMPACT_ATOMS: atom_id res chain seq x y z
N MET A 1 23.50 0.48 19.24
CA MET A 1 22.20 -0.02 19.70
C MET A 1 21.45 1.12 20.32
N TYR A 2 20.17 1.26 20.03
CA TYR A 2 19.29 2.29 20.56
C TYR A 2 18.22 1.66 21.45
N GLN A 3 18.12 2.09 22.71
CA GLN A 3 17.18 1.51 23.68
C GLN A 3 17.26 -0.03 23.71
N GLU A 4 18.48 -0.58 23.75
CA GLU A 4 18.76 -2.03 23.72
C GLU A 4 18.38 -2.77 22.41
N HIS A 5 17.94 -2.05 21.38
CA HIS A 5 17.62 -2.61 20.07
C HIS A 5 18.71 -2.31 19.03
N THR A 6 18.96 -3.27 18.14
CA THR A 6 19.83 -3.10 16.97
C THR A 6 19.03 -2.51 15.81
N ILE A 7 19.51 -1.41 15.21
CA ILE A 7 18.85 -0.75 14.07
C ILE A 7 19.66 -0.99 12.79
N ALA A 8 19.05 -1.72 11.84
CA ALA A 8 19.56 -1.85 10.48
C ALA A 8 18.71 -1.01 9.51
N VAL A 9 19.37 -0.25 8.62
CA VAL A 9 18.72 0.49 7.54
C VAL A 9 19.10 -0.17 6.21
N VAL A 10 18.09 -0.63 5.47
CA VAL A 10 18.25 -1.17 4.12
C VAL A 10 18.04 -0.04 3.11
N VAL A 11 19.00 0.16 2.23
CA VAL A 11 19.01 1.21 1.20
C VAL A 11 19.00 0.53 -0.18
N PRO A 12 17.82 0.31 -0.81
CA PRO A 12 17.77 -0.14 -2.19
C PRO A 12 18.26 0.98 -3.11
N ALA A 13 19.21 0.67 -3.99
CA ALA A 13 19.83 1.61 -4.91
C ALA A 13 19.73 1.09 -6.35
N TYR A 14 19.38 1.97 -7.29
CA TYR A 14 19.46 1.69 -8.73
C TYR A 14 19.71 3.00 -9.47
N LYS A 15 20.94 3.17 -9.96
CA LYS A 15 21.43 4.42 -10.57
C LYS A 15 21.37 5.64 -9.65
N GLU A 16 22.00 5.50 -8.49
CA GLU A 16 21.99 6.46 -7.38
C GLU A 16 23.37 7.09 -7.13
N GLU A 17 24.27 7.07 -8.12
CA GLU A 17 25.67 7.50 -7.98
C GLU A 17 25.83 8.93 -7.42
N LEU A 18 24.85 9.81 -7.69
CA LEU A 18 24.83 11.20 -7.24
C LEU A 18 24.41 11.38 -5.78
N LEU A 19 23.72 10.40 -5.18
CA LEU A 19 23.07 10.54 -3.87
C LEU A 19 23.57 9.52 -2.83
N ILE A 20 24.06 8.35 -3.25
CA ILE A 20 24.37 7.24 -2.35
C ILE A 20 25.47 7.58 -1.33
N SER A 21 26.50 8.33 -1.71
CA SER A 21 27.56 8.79 -0.79
C SER A 21 26.98 9.63 0.35
N ARG A 22 26.12 10.59 0.01
CA ARG A 22 25.45 11.46 0.99
C ARG A 22 24.57 10.66 1.94
N VAL A 23 23.85 9.63 1.47
CA VAL A 23 23.03 8.75 2.33
C VAL A 23 23.90 7.99 3.34
N ILE A 24 25.07 7.50 2.93
CA ILE A 24 26.02 6.81 3.81
C ILE A 24 26.62 7.78 4.83
N GLU A 25 27.09 8.95 4.38
CA GLU A 25 27.72 9.99 5.19
C GLU A 25 26.77 10.60 6.23
N THR A 26 25.52 10.90 5.85
CA THR A 26 24.55 11.51 6.77
C THR A 26 23.76 10.50 7.60
N MET A 27 24.06 9.20 7.50
CA MET A 27 23.37 8.16 8.27
C MET A 27 23.64 8.35 9.78
N PRO A 28 22.62 8.58 10.63
CA PRO A 28 22.87 8.90 12.04
C PRO A 28 23.54 7.76 12.81
N ALA A 29 24.30 8.09 13.86
CA ALA A 29 25.02 7.11 14.70
C ALA A 29 24.12 6.11 15.44
N ILE A 30 22.81 6.38 15.50
CA ILE A 30 21.76 5.49 16.03
C ILE A 30 21.60 4.19 15.20
N VAL A 31 22.04 4.20 13.94
CA VAL A 31 21.95 3.07 13.01
C VAL A 31 23.18 2.19 13.16
N ASP A 32 22.98 0.97 13.65
CA ASP A 32 24.01 -0.03 13.85
C ASP A 32 24.53 -0.63 12.54
N TRP A 33 23.66 -0.77 11.53
CA TRP A 33 24.01 -1.37 10.23
C TRP A 33 23.37 -0.62 9.05
N ILE A 34 24.15 -0.41 8.00
CA ILE A 34 23.72 0.13 6.71
C ILE A 34 23.89 -0.98 5.68
N VAL A 35 22.78 -1.44 5.10
CA VAL A 35 22.79 -2.49 4.07
C VAL A 35 22.34 -1.86 2.75
N VAL A 36 23.30 -1.52 1.90
CA VAL A 36 23.00 -1.04 0.54
C VAL A 36 22.75 -2.25 -0.36
N VAL A 37 21.66 -2.21 -1.12
CA VAL A 37 21.28 -3.26 -2.07
C VAL A 37 21.27 -2.65 -3.46
N ASP A 38 22.31 -2.90 -4.24
CA ASP A 38 22.41 -2.44 -5.63
C ASP A 38 21.62 -3.38 -6.55
N ASP A 39 20.58 -2.83 -7.20
CA ASP A 39 19.62 -3.59 -8.01
C ASP A 39 20.07 -3.66 -9.49
N ALA A 40 21.34 -4.04 -9.70
CA ALA A 40 22.05 -4.08 -10.99
C ALA A 40 22.18 -2.69 -11.65
N SER A 41 22.79 -1.73 -10.96
CA SER A 41 23.08 -0.40 -11.52
C SER A 41 24.08 -0.49 -12.68
N GLY A 42 23.87 0.37 -13.68
CA GLY A 42 24.75 0.49 -14.85
C GLY A 42 25.69 1.71 -14.81
N ASP A 43 25.89 2.27 -13.61
CA ASP A 43 26.65 3.49 -13.32
C ASP A 43 27.62 3.23 -12.15
N ASP A 44 28.28 4.26 -11.61
CA ASP A 44 29.30 4.07 -10.56
C ASP A 44 28.73 3.79 -9.15
N THR A 45 27.40 3.61 -8.98
CA THR A 45 26.71 3.40 -7.68
C THR A 45 27.40 2.33 -6.81
N ALA A 46 27.53 1.09 -7.28
CA ALA A 46 28.12 0.00 -6.50
C ALA A 46 29.60 0.25 -6.17
N LYS A 47 30.35 0.91 -7.06
CA LYS A 47 31.77 1.24 -6.87
C LYS A 47 31.96 2.31 -5.80
N ILE A 48 31.09 3.33 -5.74
CA ILE A 48 31.08 4.34 -4.67
C ILE A 48 30.85 3.66 -3.32
N VAL A 49 29.88 2.75 -3.23
CA VAL A 49 29.61 2.01 -1.98
C VAL A 49 30.80 1.14 -1.58
N ARG A 50 31.39 0.35 -2.51
CA ARG A 50 32.58 -0.48 -2.21
C ARG A 50 33.74 0.35 -1.66
N ASN A 51 33.99 1.53 -2.22
CA ASN A 51 35.06 2.43 -1.77
C ASN A 51 34.79 3.03 -0.37
N ALA A 52 33.53 3.08 0.07
CA ALA A 52 33.15 3.57 1.40
C ALA A 52 33.17 2.47 2.49
N ILE A 53 33.36 1.19 2.13
CA ILE A 53 33.42 0.09 3.10
C ILE A 53 34.78 0.10 3.83
N THR A 54 34.73 0.20 5.15
CA THR A 54 35.91 0.07 6.03
C THR A 54 35.92 -1.28 6.75
N PRO A 55 37.11 -1.89 7.00
CA PRO A 55 37.20 -3.10 7.82
C PRO A 55 36.61 -2.88 9.22
N GLY A 56 35.67 -3.73 9.63
CA GLY A 56 34.94 -3.57 10.90
C GLY A 56 33.90 -2.44 10.91
N GLY A 57 33.65 -1.81 9.76
CA GLY A 57 32.61 -0.78 9.61
C GLY A 57 31.19 -1.34 9.56
N ARG A 58 30.20 -0.45 9.74
CA ARG A 58 28.76 -0.77 9.73
C ARG A 58 28.12 -0.86 8.33
N LEU A 59 28.91 -0.74 7.25
CA LEU A 59 28.42 -0.69 5.87
C LEU A 59 28.58 -2.04 5.17
N ILE A 60 27.47 -2.56 4.64
CA ILE A 60 27.39 -3.80 3.87
C ILE A 60 26.82 -3.47 2.49
N LEU A 61 27.42 -4.03 1.43
CA LEU A 61 26.89 -3.97 0.07
C LEU A 61 26.41 -5.37 -0.34
N LEU A 62 25.22 -5.43 -0.93
CA LEU A 62 24.66 -6.58 -1.63
C LEU A 62 24.40 -6.18 -3.09
N GLU A 63 24.85 -6.98 -4.05
CA GLU A 63 24.71 -6.70 -5.48
C GLU A 63 23.81 -7.76 -6.14
N HIS A 64 22.75 -7.32 -6.84
CA HIS A 64 21.89 -8.23 -7.61
C HIS A 64 22.44 -8.43 -9.03
N ALA A 65 22.46 -9.69 -9.50
CA ALA A 65 22.85 -10.01 -10.87
C ALA A 65 21.84 -9.56 -11.95
N VAL A 66 20.58 -9.31 -11.56
CA VAL A 66 19.49 -8.81 -12.41
C VAL A 66 18.58 -7.96 -11.53
N ASN A 67 18.12 -6.82 -12.04
CA ASN A 67 17.16 -5.93 -11.37
C ASN A 67 15.89 -6.70 -10.93
N GLN A 68 15.63 -6.77 -9.63
CA GLN A 68 14.49 -7.51 -9.04
C GLN A 68 13.37 -6.58 -8.55
N GLY A 69 13.65 -5.28 -8.43
CA GLY A 69 12.76 -4.28 -7.86
C GLY A 69 12.89 -4.16 -6.34
N VAL A 70 12.53 -2.97 -5.84
CA VAL A 70 12.75 -2.45 -4.47
C VAL A 70 12.08 -3.21 -3.30
N GLY A 71 11.61 -4.44 -3.50
CA GLY A 71 10.74 -5.15 -2.55
C GLY A 71 11.43 -6.24 -1.73
N GLY A 72 12.17 -5.89 -0.67
CA GLY A 72 12.77 -6.88 0.25
C GLY A 72 13.04 -6.34 1.67
N ALA A 73 12.91 -7.22 2.65
CA ALA A 73 13.31 -7.09 4.07
C ALA A 73 12.60 -6.04 4.96
N ILE A 74 11.39 -6.33 5.47
CA ILE A 74 10.70 -5.46 6.45
C ILE A 74 9.77 -6.23 7.45
N ALA A 75 10.10 -6.58 8.74
CA ALA A 75 9.12 -6.46 9.88
C ALA A 75 9.36 -6.74 11.42
N SER A 76 8.68 -6.00 12.33
CA SER A 76 7.77 -6.47 13.43
C SER A 76 6.72 -5.45 13.94
N GLY A 77 6.60 -4.31 13.28
CA GLY A 77 5.73 -3.18 13.64
C GLY A 77 6.02 -2.04 12.68
N TYR A 78 5.20 -1.90 11.63
CA TYR A 78 5.48 -1.06 10.46
C TYR A 78 5.24 0.40 10.78
N THR A 79 6.33 1.16 10.86
CA THR A 79 6.26 2.61 10.76
C THR A 79 6.44 3.03 9.30
N LYS A 80 5.59 3.92 8.82
CA LYS A 80 5.62 4.43 7.44
C LYS A 80 5.74 5.95 7.42
N GLY A 81 6.59 6.47 6.52
CA GLY A 81 6.74 7.89 6.28
C GLY A 81 5.58 8.45 5.44
N ASN A 82 4.82 9.39 6.00
CA ASN A 82 3.70 10.07 5.38
C ASN A 82 4.10 11.42 4.78
N ARG A 83 4.04 11.54 3.44
CA ARG A 83 4.38 12.76 2.69
C ARG A 83 3.18 13.65 2.38
N LEU A 84 1.98 13.28 2.82
CA LEU A 84 0.70 13.92 2.48
C LEU A 84 0.07 14.68 3.66
N PHE A 85 0.66 14.63 4.86
CA PHE A 85 0.07 15.19 6.07
C PHE A 85 0.37 16.69 6.29
N THR A 86 1.43 17.22 5.70
CA THR A 86 1.75 18.65 5.74
C THR A 86 0.83 19.41 4.78
N GLY A 87 0.21 20.51 5.23
CA GLY A 87 -0.74 21.29 4.43
C GLY A 87 -0.17 21.80 3.10
N ASP A 88 1.14 22.02 3.05
CA ASP A 88 1.87 22.44 1.83
C ASP A 88 2.10 21.34 0.79
N ALA A 89 1.74 20.07 1.08
CA ALA A 89 1.91 18.95 0.15
C ALA A 89 1.18 19.19 -1.18
N TRP A 90 0.07 19.94 -1.17
CA TRP A 90 -0.66 20.34 -2.39
C TRP A 90 0.14 21.27 -3.31
N ASN A 91 1.02 22.09 -2.75
CA ASN A 91 1.86 23.04 -3.50
C ASN A 91 3.18 22.40 -3.96
N GLN A 92 3.66 21.37 -3.26
CA GLN A 92 4.92 20.68 -3.56
C GLN A 92 4.77 19.47 -4.49
N ILE A 93 3.60 18.79 -4.49
CA ILE A 93 3.36 17.58 -5.29
C ILE A 93 2.61 17.93 -6.58
N PRO A 94 3.05 17.46 -7.77
CA PRO A 94 2.29 17.63 -9.01
C PRO A 94 0.86 17.10 -8.90
N LYS A 95 -0.15 17.94 -9.21
CA LYS A 95 -1.58 17.66 -8.92
C LYS A 95 -2.09 16.29 -9.43
N VAL A 96 -1.61 15.83 -10.59
CA VAL A 96 -1.97 14.50 -11.14
C VAL A 96 -1.42 13.35 -10.28
N ARG A 97 -0.21 13.50 -9.73
CA ARG A 97 0.38 12.55 -8.78
C ARG A 97 -0.36 12.58 -7.44
N TYR A 98 -0.74 13.77 -6.95
CA TYR A 98 -1.53 13.90 -5.73
C TYR A 98 -2.86 13.14 -5.85
N LEU A 99 -3.67 13.42 -6.89
CA LEU A 99 -4.96 12.76 -7.10
C LEU A 99 -4.81 11.23 -7.24
N GLY A 100 -3.81 10.78 -8.00
CA GLY A 100 -3.50 9.35 -8.16
C GLY A 100 -3.12 8.67 -6.83
N ASN A 101 -2.27 9.31 -6.02
CA ASN A 101 -1.84 8.79 -4.72
C ASN A 101 -2.99 8.80 -3.70
N SER A 102 -3.85 9.81 -3.69
CA SER A 102 -5.02 9.88 -2.81
C SER A 102 -6.02 8.77 -3.15
N ALA A 103 -6.34 8.56 -4.43
CA ALA A 103 -7.21 7.47 -4.87
C ALA A 103 -6.62 6.09 -4.56
N MET A 104 -5.32 5.89 -4.82
CA MET A 104 -4.63 4.65 -4.51
C MET A 104 -4.57 4.37 -3.01
N SER A 105 -4.41 5.41 -2.18
CA SER A 105 -4.40 5.27 -0.72
C SER A 105 -5.78 4.97 -0.16
N LEU A 106 -6.86 5.55 -0.71
CA LEU A 106 -8.23 5.15 -0.36
C LEU A 106 -8.49 3.67 -0.69
N LEU A 107 -8.12 3.20 -1.89
CA LEU A 107 -8.25 1.79 -2.25
C LEU A 107 -7.38 0.88 -1.36
N THR A 108 -6.19 1.33 -0.97
CA THR A 108 -5.30 0.58 -0.08
C THR A 108 -5.81 0.53 1.35
N LYS A 109 -6.47 1.57 1.87
CA LYS A 109 -7.18 1.53 3.17
C LYS A 109 -8.23 0.42 3.19
N ILE A 110 -9.09 0.38 2.18
CA ILE A 110 -10.13 -0.65 2.03
C ILE A 110 -9.50 -2.05 1.90
N ALA A 111 -8.49 -2.20 1.03
CA ALA A 111 -7.86 -3.49 0.78
C ALA A 111 -7.11 -4.04 1.99
N SER A 112 -6.39 -3.18 2.73
CA SER A 112 -5.55 -3.57 3.88
C SER A 112 -6.26 -3.56 5.23
N GLY A 113 -7.33 -2.79 5.41
CA GLY A 113 -7.98 -2.58 6.71
C GLY A 113 -7.31 -1.51 7.57
N TYR A 114 -6.22 -0.88 7.12
CA TYR A 114 -5.54 0.21 7.85
C TYR A 114 -6.10 1.58 7.47
N TRP A 115 -7.28 1.90 7.98
CA TRP A 115 -8.03 3.12 7.63
C TRP A 115 -7.33 4.45 7.99
N HIS A 116 -6.36 4.42 8.91
CA HIS A 116 -5.59 5.60 9.34
C HIS A 116 -4.34 5.90 8.49
N VAL A 117 -3.83 4.97 7.68
CA VAL A 117 -2.61 5.17 6.87
C VAL A 117 -2.92 6.05 5.67
N ALA A 118 -2.35 7.26 5.61
CA ALA A 118 -2.70 8.23 4.55
C ALA A 118 -1.79 8.17 3.32
N ASP A 119 -0.49 7.91 3.47
CA ASP A 119 0.43 7.65 2.34
C ASP A 119 0.71 6.14 2.23
N SER A 120 -0.04 5.44 1.39
CA SER A 120 0.19 4.02 1.12
C SER A 120 1.42 3.76 0.24
N GLN A 121 1.92 4.74 -0.50
CA GLN A 121 2.90 4.59 -1.59
C GLN A 121 4.32 5.03 -1.20
N SER A 122 4.58 5.32 0.08
CA SER A 122 5.94 5.57 0.57
C SER A 122 6.76 4.28 0.71
N GLY A 123 8.01 4.31 0.24
CA GLY A 123 8.99 3.26 0.51
C GLY A 123 9.73 3.49 1.84
N TYR A 124 9.75 4.72 2.34
CA TYR A 124 10.46 5.08 3.57
C TYR A 124 9.70 4.53 4.78
N THR A 125 10.24 3.46 5.36
CA THR A 125 9.54 2.59 6.30
C THR A 125 10.53 1.97 7.29
N ALA A 126 10.09 1.70 8.52
CA ALA A 126 10.93 1.20 9.61
C ALA A 126 10.22 0.11 10.40
N ILE A 127 11.00 -0.86 10.91
CA ILE A 127 10.48 -2.16 11.37
C ILE A 127 11.54 -3.05 12.08
N ASN A 128 11.18 -4.14 12.78
CA ASN A 128 11.96 -4.71 13.91
C ASN A 128 11.86 -6.26 14.18
N SER A 129 12.40 -7.13 13.31
CA SER A 129 12.55 -8.62 13.41
C SER A 129 11.31 -9.56 13.49
N LYS A 130 10.57 -9.64 14.61
CA LYS A 130 9.46 -10.63 14.82
C LYS A 130 8.45 -10.82 13.67
N ALA A 131 8.08 -9.77 12.90
CA ALA A 131 7.15 -9.95 11.77
C ALA A 131 7.84 -10.04 10.40
N LEU A 132 9.15 -9.78 10.33
CA LEU A 132 10.03 -10.08 9.20
C LEU A 132 10.01 -11.59 9.03
N GLU A 133 10.16 -12.28 10.16
CA GLU A 133 10.04 -13.73 10.33
C GLU A 133 8.60 -14.23 10.10
N THR A 134 7.58 -13.42 10.42
CA THR A 134 6.16 -13.80 10.22
C THR A 134 5.70 -13.69 8.75
N ILE A 135 6.25 -12.76 7.97
CA ILE A 135 5.83 -12.51 6.58
C ILE A 135 6.58 -13.44 5.63
N ASN A 136 5.85 -14.18 4.81
CA ASN A 136 6.44 -14.91 3.70
C ASN A 136 6.77 -13.95 2.53
N TRP A 137 8.05 -13.61 2.40
CA TRP A 137 8.60 -12.69 1.39
C TRP A 137 8.50 -13.22 -0.04
N ASP A 138 8.71 -14.52 -0.25
CA ASP A 138 8.70 -15.13 -1.59
C ASP A 138 7.33 -15.02 -2.29
N LYS A 139 6.26 -15.15 -1.51
CA LYS A 139 4.87 -15.03 -1.97
C LYS A 139 4.39 -13.58 -2.07
N MET A 140 5.21 -12.59 -1.71
CA MET A 140 4.85 -11.17 -1.76
C MET A 140 4.95 -10.63 -3.19
N TYR A 141 4.07 -9.69 -3.54
CA TYR A 141 4.13 -8.96 -4.79
C TYR A 141 5.41 -8.11 -4.87
N LYS A 142 6.26 -8.34 -5.88
CA LYS A 142 7.62 -7.75 -5.95
C LYS A 142 7.74 -6.41 -6.69
N ARG A 143 6.67 -5.94 -7.35
CA ARG A 143 6.68 -4.67 -8.12
C ARG A 143 6.06 -3.53 -7.31
N TYR A 144 5.87 -2.34 -7.90
CA TYR A 144 5.36 -1.10 -7.26
C TYR A 144 4.22 -1.24 -6.23
N GLY A 145 3.31 -2.23 -6.38
CA GLY A 145 2.27 -2.52 -5.39
C GLY A 145 2.72 -3.25 -4.12
N GLN A 146 4.02 -3.54 -3.97
CA GLN A 146 4.62 -4.26 -2.85
C GLN A 146 4.26 -3.67 -1.47
N PRO A 147 4.29 -2.34 -1.25
CA PRO A 147 3.92 -1.78 0.05
C PRO A 147 2.45 -2.01 0.41
N ASN A 148 1.58 -2.19 -0.58
CA ASN A 148 0.15 -2.46 -0.38
C ASN A 148 -0.08 -3.93 0.03
N ASP A 149 0.65 -4.87 -0.60
CA ASP A 149 0.62 -6.29 -0.22
C ASP A 149 1.22 -6.50 1.19
N LEU A 150 2.32 -5.80 1.50
CA LEU A 150 2.91 -5.79 2.83
C LEU A 150 1.90 -5.35 3.91
N LEU A 151 1.21 -4.22 3.70
CA LEU A 151 0.13 -3.78 4.59
C LEU A 151 -0.96 -4.85 4.74
N VAL A 152 -1.43 -5.46 3.65
CA VAL A 152 -2.46 -6.50 3.72
C VAL A 152 -2.00 -7.70 4.57
N ARG A 153 -0.75 -8.16 4.42
CA ARG A 153 -0.19 -9.26 5.21
C ARG A 153 -0.02 -8.92 6.68
N LEU A 154 0.46 -7.71 6.99
CA LEU A 154 0.54 -7.21 8.36
C LEU A 154 -0.83 -7.21 9.04
N ASN A 155 -1.89 -6.78 8.34
CA ASN A 155 -3.24 -6.78 8.88
C ASN A 155 -3.80 -8.18 9.12
N ILE A 156 -3.57 -9.12 8.19
CA ILE A 156 -3.95 -10.53 8.33
C ILE A 156 -3.32 -11.15 9.60
N HIS A 157 -2.11 -10.72 9.97
CA HIS A 157 -1.40 -11.15 11.18
C HIS A 157 -1.55 -10.20 12.39
N ASN A 158 -2.52 -9.26 12.35
CA ASN A 158 -2.84 -8.35 13.47
C ASN A 158 -1.65 -7.51 13.98
N PHE A 159 -0.72 -7.11 13.10
CA PHE A 159 0.33 -6.17 13.47
C PHE A 159 -0.17 -4.72 13.52
N ARG A 160 0.42 -3.92 14.41
CA ARG A 160 0.20 -2.47 14.45
C ARG A 160 1.02 -1.77 13.36
N VAL A 161 0.41 -0.75 12.76
CA VAL A 161 1.02 0.09 11.72
C VAL A 161 0.90 1.55 12.12
N ARG A 162 2.01 2.28 12.19
CA ARG A 162 2.02 3.70 12.51
C ARG A 162 2.41 4.54 11.30
N ASP A 163 1.64 5.58 11.03
CA ASP A 163 1.94 6.56 9.99
C ASP A 163 2.61 7.78 10.66
N VAL A 164 3.79 8.18 10.18
CA VAL A 164 4.65 9.21 10.78
C VAL A 164 4.97 10.27 9.71
N PRO A 165 4.72 11.57 9.95
CA PRO A 165 4.96 12.60 8.95
C PRO A 165 6.44 12.71 8.58
N VAL A 166 6.72 12.80 7.27
CA VAL A 166 8.07 13.04 6.73
C VAL A 166 8.01 14.08 5.62
N THR A 167 8.98 15.00 5.61
CA THR A 167 9.09 16.02 4.57
C THR A 167 9.71 15.41 3.31
N PRO A 168 9.02 15.37 2.16
CA PRO A 168 9.63 14.95 0.91
C PRO A 168 10.62 16.01 0.42
N ILE A 169 11.72 15.57 -0.20
CA ILE A 169 12.65 16.45 -0.92
C ILE A 169 12.40 16.25 -2.41
N TYR A 170 12.21 17.33 -3.15
CA TYR A 170 11.96 17.33 -4.60
C TYR A 170 12.92 18.28 -5.32
N ASN A 171 12.96 18.20 -6.65
CA ASN A 171 13.70 19.10 -7.55
C ASN A 171 15.25 18.98 -7.54
N ILE A 172 15.81 17.81 -7.21
CA ILE A 172 17.25 17.52 -7.34
C ILE A 172 17.63 16.92 -8.73
N GLY A 173 16.80 17.16 -9.77
CA GLY A 173 17.04 16.67 -11.14
C GLY A 173 16.38 15.33 -11.51
N GLU A 174 15.67 14.68 -10.60
CA GLU A 174 14.98 13.41 -10.86
C GLU A 174 13.86 13.51 -11.92
N ILE A 175 13.92 12.67 -12.97
CA ILE A 175 12.84 12.50 -13.93
C ILE A 175 11.98 11.28 -13.57
N SER A 176 10.71 11.52 -13.24
CA SER A 176 9.75 10.48 -12.87
C SER A 176 9.45 9.48 -14.01
N GLY A 177 10.02 8.27 -13.95
CA GLY A 177 9.66 7.15 -14.84
C GLY A 177 8.24 6.58 -14.67
N VAL A 178 7.49 7.01 -13.63
CA VAL A 178 6.13 6.54 -13.31
C VAL A 178 5.14 6.92 -14.42
N ARG A 179 4.36 5.94 -14.92
CA ARG A 179 3.31 6.13 -15.94
C ARG A 179 1.91 5.82 -15.36
N PRO A 180 1.21 6.79 -14.73
CA PRO A 180 0.04 6.52 -13.89
C PRO A 180 -1.07 5.73 -14.59
N LEU A 181 -1.47 6.12 -15.80
CA LEU A 181 -2.57 5.46 -16.53
C LEU A 181 -2.34 3.97 -16.82
N ARG A 182 -1.08 3.53 -16.95
CA ARG A 182 -0.75 2.10 -17.15
C ARG A 182 -0.66 1.32 -15.83
N MET A 183 -0.51 2.01 -14.71
CA MET A 183 -0.31 1.41 -13.38
C MET A 183 -1.62 1.28 -12.63
N ILE A 184 -2.53 2.27 -12.72
CA ILE A 184 -3.80 2.28 -11.99
C ILE A 184 -4.60 0.98 -12.18
N PRO A 185 -4.90 0.48 -13.41
CA PRO A 185 -5.71 -0.74 -13.56
C PRO A 185 -5.04 -1.98 -12.95
N ARG A 186 -3.71 -2.09 -13.05
CA ARG A 186 -2.93 -3.21 -12.50
C ARG A 186 -2.91 -3.17 -10.97
N LEU A 187 -2.79 -1.99 -10.39
CA LEU A 187 -2.80 -1.78 -8.94
C LEU A 187 -4.20 -1.97 -8.35
N SER A 188 -5.25 -1.45 -8.99
CA SER A 188 -6.65 -1.70 -8.57
C SER A 188 -6.99 -3.19 -8.60
N TRP A 189 -6.54 -3.92 -9.63
CA TRP A 189 -6.73 -5.38 -9.70
C TRP A 189 -5.93 -6.14 -8.62
N LEU A 190 -4.70 -5.71 -8.33
CA LEU A 190 -3.93 -6.24 -7.21
C LEU A 190 -4.64 -5.98 -5.87
N LEU A 191 -5.09 -4.76 -5.62
CA LEU A 191 -5.79 -4.38 -4.39
C LEU A 191 -7.10 -5.15 -4.20
N LEU A 192 -7.86 -5.40 -5.28
CA LEU A 192 -9.05 -6.24 -5.22
C LEU A 192 -8.71 -7.70 -4.84
N LYS A 193 -7.67 -8.29 -5.44
CA LYS A 193 -7.18 -9.62 -5.07
C LYS A 193 -6.73 -9.68 -3.61
N LEU A 194 -6.00 -8.66 -3.16
CA LEU A 194 -5.51 -8.56 -1.79
C LEU A 194 -6.65 -8.36 -0.78
N PHE A 195 -7.67 -7.57 -1.12
CA PHE A 195 -8.89 -7.43 -0.32
C PHE A 195 -9.57 -8.79 -0.13
N ILE A 196 -9.85 -9.53 -1.22
CA ILE A 196 -10.48 -10.86 -1.16
C ILE A 196 -9.60 -11.84 -0.35
N TYR A 197 -8.29 -11.81 -0.55
CA TYR A 197 -7.33 -12.61 0.22
C TYR A 197 -7.37 -12.28 1.72
N ARG A 198 -7.44 -10.98 2.10
CA ARG A 198 -7.63 -10.54 3.49
C ARG A 198 -8.95 -11.02 4.05
N MET A 199 -10.05 -10.85 3.33
CA MET A 199 -11.38 -11.29 3.77
C MET A 199 -11.39 -12.79 4.09
N TRP A 200 -10.80 -13.61 3.23
CA TRP A 200 -10.73 -15.06 3.45
C TRP A 200 -9.77 -15.44 4.58
N GLN A 201 -8.53 -14.95 4.56
CA GLN A 201 -7.52 -15.33 5.56
C GLN A 201 -7.84 -14.84 6.96
N LYS A 202 -8.39 -13.63 7.09
CA LYS A 202 -8.72 -13.03 8.38
C LYS A 202 -10.11 -13.44 8.86
N TYR A 203 -11.14 -13.24 8.04
CA TYR A 203 -12.55 -13.34 8.47
C TYR A 203 -13.24 -14.68 8.19
N VAL A 204 -12.54 -15.65 7.60
CA VAL A 204 -13.03 -17.03 7.43
C VAL A 204 -12.12 -18.04 8.13
N ILE A 205 -10.80 -17.95 7.92
CA ILE A 205 -9.85 -18.95 8.44
C ILE A 205 -9.45 -18.69 9.90
N ARG A 206 -9.17 -17.43 10.27
CA ARG A 206 -8.64 -17.08 11.61
C ARG A 206 -9.76 -16.72 12.58
N ASP A 207 -10.55 -15.72 12.22
CA ASP A 207 -11.63 -15.18 13.03
C ASP A 207 -12.94 -15.34 12.24
N PHE A 208 -13.84 -16.25 12.63
CA PHE A 208 -15.11 -16.43 11.91
C PHE A 208 -16.04 -15.23 12.14
N HIS A 209 -15.95 -14.21 11.27
CA HIS A 209 -16.53 -12.89 11.52
C HIS A 209 -17.67 -12.55 10.54
N PRO A 210 -18.84 -12.09 11.02
CA PRO A 210 -20.03 -11.94 10.19
C PRO A 210 -19.96 -10.83 9.12
N LEU A 211 -18.94 -9.96 9.14
CA LEU A 211 -18.78 -8.89 8.14
C LEU A 211 -18.72 -9.39 6.69
N LEU A 212 -18.30 -10.64 6.48
CA LEU A 212 -18.25 -11.22 5.14
C LEU A 212 -19.66 -11.39 4.55
N PHE A 213 -20.67 -11.72 5.36
CA PHE A 213 -22.05 -11.83 4.89
C PHE A 213 -22.60 -10.48 4.41
N PHE A 214 -22.26 -9.38 5.09
CA PHE A 214 -22.65 -8.04 4.66
C PHE A 214 -21.97 -7.64 3.34
N TYR A 215 -20.68 -7.95 3.15
CA TYR A 215 -20.02 -7.75 1.85
C TYR A 215 -20.64 -8.61 0.73
N ILE A 216 -20.89 -9.91 0.97
CA ILE A 216 -21.52 -10.80 -0.01
C ILE A 216 -22.91 -10.28 -0.40
N MET A 217 -23.74 -9.91 0.58
CA MET A 217 -25.08 -9.37 0.34
C MET A 217 -25.03 -8.03 -0.38
N ALA A 218 -24.10 -7.14 -0.02
CA ALA A 218 -23.88 -5.88 -0.72
C ALA A 218 -23.54 -6.08 -2.20
N PHE A 219 -22.53 -6.91 -2.50
CA PHE A 219 -22.14 -7.19 -3.88
C PHE A 219 -23.24 -7.90 -4.67
N PHE A 220 -23.97 -8.85 -4.06
CA PHE A 220 -25.12 -9.49 -4.68
C PHE A 220 -26.21 -8.50 -5.07
N LEU A 221 -26.66 -7.65 -4.14
CA LEU A 221 -27.70 -6.65 -4.38
C LEU A 221 -27.28 -5.61 -5.42
N LEU A 222 -26.01 -5.16 -5.38
CA LEU A 222 -25.49 -4.23 -6.38
C LEU A 222 -25.38 -4.87 -7.78
N ILE A 223 -24.94 -6.14 -7.87
CA ILE A 223 -24.92 -6.88 -9.15
C ILE A 223 -26.35 -7.06 -9.70
N VAL A 224 -27.32 -7.42 -8.86
CA VAL A 224 -28.73 -7.54 -9.24
C VAL A 224 -29.35 -6.19 -9.64
N SER A 225 -28.88 -5.08 -9.06
CA SER A 225 -29.35 -3.74 -9.44
C SER A 225 -28.99 -3.33 -10.87
N VAL A 226 -27.92 -3.89 -11.47
CA VAL A 226 -27.51 -3.56 -12.84
C VAL A 226 -28.56 -3.97 -13.89
N PRO A 227 -29.00 -5.24 -14.00
CA PRO A 227 -30.05 -5.64 -14.94
C PRO A 227 -31.41 -5.01 -14.59
N LEU A 228 -31.72 -4.74 -13.31
CA LEU A 228 -32.92 -4.00 -12.93
C LEU A 228 -32.89 -2.56 -13.45
N GLY A 229 -31.76 -1.88 -13.34
CA GLY A 229 -31.55 -0.53 -13.91
C GLY A 229 -31.67 -0.54 -15.44
N LEU A 230 -31.00 -1.48 -16.12
CA LEU A 230 -31.12 -1.64 -17.58
C LEU A 230 -32.58 -1.88 -18.01
N ARG A 231 -33.35 -2.67 -17.25
CA ARG A 231 -34.78 -2.90 -17.49
C ARG A 231 -35.62 -1.62 -17.28
N VAL A 232 -35.30 -0.80 -16.28
CA VAL A 232 -35.94 0.51 -16.05
C VAL A 232 -35.71 1.43 -17.26
N PHE A 233 -34.46 1.58 -17.71
CA PHE A 233 -34.14 2.40 -18.88
C PHE A 233 -34.77 1.88 -20.17
N TYR A 234 -34.77 0.56 -20.39
CA TYR A 234 -35.39 -0.07 -21.55
C TYR A 234 -36.91 0.15 -21.60
N LYS A 235 -37.61 0.01 -20.46
CA LYS A 235 -39.04 0.29 -20.37
C LYS A 235 -39.36 1.77 -20.58
N TRP A 236 -38.58 2.67 -19.97
CA TRP A 236 -38.71 4.11 -20.20
C TRP A 236 -38.54 4.49 -21.67
N TRP A 237 -37.55 3.91 -22.35
CA TRP A 237 -37.27 4.17 -23.76
C TRP A 237 -38.40 3.73 -24.69
N LEU A 238 -39.07 2.61 -24.40
CA LEU A 238 -40.16 2.08 -25.24
C LEU A 238 -41.53 2.70 -24.94
N GLU A 239 -41.85 2.90 -23.67
CA GLU A 239 -43.20 3.23 -23.21
C GLU A 239 -43.34 4.69 -22.73
N GLY A 240 -42.23 5.44 -22.64
CA GLY A 240 -42.18 6.80 -22.09
C GLY A 240 -42.41 6.88 -20.56
N VAL A 241 -42.89 5.80 -19.95
CA VAL A 241 -43.28 5.70 -18.53
C VAL A 241 -42.46 4.61 -17.85
N ILE A 242 -42.08 4.84 -16.59
CA ILE A 242 -41.41 3.84 -15.76
C ILE A 242 -42.46 3.17 -14.84
N PRO A 243 -42.72 1.86 -14.97
CA PRO A 243 -43.59 1.16 -14.03
C PRO A 243 -43.03 1.22 -12.61
N ALA A 244 -43.86 1.66 -11.64
CA ALA A 244 -43.45 1.89 -10.26
C ALA A 244 -42.74 0.68 -9.62
N ILE A 245 -43.19 -0.54 -9.91
CA ILE A 245 -42.56 -1.77 -9.39
C ILE A 245 -41.12 -1.96 -9.88
N ASN A 246 -40.80 -1.59 -11.13
CA ASN A 246 -39.43 -1.68 -11.65
C ASN A 246 -38.53 -0.64 -10.98
N ALA A 247 -39.02 0.60 -10.82
CA ALA A 247 -38.31 1.66 -10.13
C ALA A 247 -38.05 1.30 -8.65
N LEU A 248 -39.08 0.85 -7.92
CA LEU A 248 -38.98 0.45 -6.53
C LEU A 248 -38.00 -0.72 -6.34
N ALA A 249 -38.08 -1.76 -7.18
CA ALA A 249 -37.16 -2.90 -7.11
C ALA A 249 -35.70 -2.51 -7.39
N TRP A 250 -35.46 -1.62 -8.36
CA TRP A 250 -34.13 -1.10 -8.65
C TRP A 250 -33.60 -0.24 -7.49
N MET A 251 -34.36 0.76 -7.06
CA MET A 251 -33.97 1.68 -5.98
C MET A 251 -33.74 0.95 -4.66
N SER A 252 -34.62 0.02 -4.27
CA SER A 252 -34.44 -0.75 -3.03
C SER A 252 -33.20 -1.63 -3.06
N SER A 253 -32.91 -2.28 -4.20
CA SER A 253 -31.69 -3.07 -4.40
C SER A 253 -30.43 -2.21 -4.30
N VAL A 254 -30.42 -1.02 -4.92
CA VAL A 254 -29.30 -0.07 -4.81
C VAL A 254 -29.12 0.41 -3.37
N ILE A 255 -30.19 0.86 -2.71
CA ILE A 255 -30.13 1.41 -1.35
C ILE A 255 -29.68 0.33 -0.35
N ALA A 256 -30.30 -0.84 -0.36
CA ALA A 256 -29.94 -1.94 0.54
C ALA A 256 -28.51 -2.46 0.26
N GLY A 257 -28.09 -2.50 -1.01
CA GLY A 257 -26.74 -2.86 -1.42
C GLY A 257 -25.69 -1.87 -0.90
N LEU A 258 -25.92 -0.57 -1.07
CA LEU A 258 -25.03 0.49 -0.56
C LEU A 258 -25.00 0.55 0.97
N GLN A 259 -26.15 0.43 1.64
CA GLN A 259 -26.22 0.36 3.11
C GLN A 259 -25.43 -0.84 3.64
N SER A 260 -25.62 -2.03 3.06
CA SER A 260 -24.85 -3.23 3.42
C SER A 260 -23.35 -3.05 3.18
N LEU A 261 -22.97 -2.39 2.08
CA LEU A 261 -21.57 -2.11 1.75
C LEU A 261 -20.93 -1.18 2.78
N PHE A 262 -21.56 -0.04 3.08
CA PHE A 262 -21.03 0.93 4.03
C PHE A 262 -21.03 0.39 5.46
N PHE A 263 -22.02 -0.42 5.84
CA PHE A 263 -22.02 -1.12 7.12
C PHE A 263 -20.85 -2.13 7.21
N ALA A 264 -20.61 -2.92 6.16
CA ALA A 264 -19.47 -3.85 6.11
C ALA A 264 -18.12 -3.12 6.19
N MET A 265 -17.97 -1.98 5.51
CA MET A 265 -16.78 -1.13 5.56
C MET A 265 -16.57 -0.51 6.94
N TRP A 266 -17.64 -0.01 7.58
CA TRP A 266 -17.59 0.54 8.93
C TRP A 266 -17.24 -0.52 9.97
N PHE A 267 -17.81 -1.72 9.85
CA PHE A 267 -17.51 -2.84 10.76
C PHE A 267 -16.08 -3.36 10.58
N ASP A 268 -15.58 -3.46 9.34
CA ASP A 268 -14.16 -3.73 9.07
C ASP A 268 -13.25 -2.64 9.65
N MET A 269 -13.65 -1.37 9.61
CA MET A 269 -12.89 -0.27 10.22
C MET A 269 -12.82 -0.38 11.75
N GLU A 270 -13.94 -0.64 12.42
CA GLU A 270 -13.97 -0.76 13.88
C GLU A 270 -13.20 -2.01 14.34
N TYR A 271 -13.32 -3.15 13.64
CA TYR A 271 -12.57 -4.37 13.95
C TYR A 271 -11.05 -4.17 13.87
N ASN A 272 -10.56 -3.33 12.95
CA ASN A 272 -9.12 -3.08 12.78
C ASN A 272 -8.61 -1.88 13.59
N ARG A 273 -9.44 -1.26 14.43
CA ARG A 273 -9.14 0.00 15.15
C ARG A 273 -7.92 -0.08 16.08
N GLU A 274 -7.66 -1.24 16.68
CA GLU A 274 -6.53 -1.46 17.59
C GLU A 274 -5.17 -1.65 16.90
N LEU A 275 -5.15 -1.72 15.57
CA LEU A 275 -3.97 -2.00 14.76
C LEU A 275 -3.19 -0.72 14.35
N ARG A 276 -3.29 0.33 15.16
CA ARG A 276 -2.66 1.66 14.97
C ARG A 276 -1.40 1.86 15.80
#